data_AF-A0A9X4SKF0-F1
#
_entry.id   AF-A0A9X4SKF0-F1
#
_cell.length_a   1.000
_cell.length_b   1.000
_cell.length_c   1.000
_cell.angle_alpha   90.00
_cell.angle_beta   90.00
_cell.angle_gamma   90.00
#
_symmetry.space_group_name_H-M   'P 1'
#
loop_
_entity.id
_entity.type
_entity.pdbx_description
1 polymer ?
#
loop_
_entity_poly.entity_id
_entity_poly.type
_entity_poly.pdbx_seq_one_letter_code
_entity_poly.pdbx_strand_id
1 'polypeptide(L)'
;MSKSKMIEKLVKAFNADNHFYEIIDTNLTLEREWNGDFIVIRFCKGINHDQCMRYMNDLRSKMIKRFFINESDASIAFNIKAFPFFLKKKNIQLSKEGMKYVTPVNEGIVFNLKCYLMFSFAKDIEGKLGKIFGVEYIDNLITSEEFDQKYYLYSTDFGNKKVRDKFIELFQSDIASYGKIASELFEVEDNCVRIRDIFGNNTMLIHNIMQRNLWFSGRYLETPISKNKLVEAVKIRIVDLIDARLNLTVHSILRAPYLDSKEDTILIPIVKDCGGFFRLLYQKETSAINEIFDFTILNNVDKCIPEDYLINLLGEKSYRTGVYGIDFYDKKISCCVMSKLIEESVVNIDGELEIDSILSSHKKKQYLQSNPPSSIDEGASVCTSLLRSTNFSFNKSPCNKSSCALLNKNSEFLQESHERPSSVILENHLTEFTDQQVILKKMLSH
;
A
#
# COMPACT_ATOMS: atom_id res chain seq x y z
N MET A 1 3.08 15.52 24.31
CA MET A 1 2.64 14.98 23.00
C MET A 1 1.48 14.02 23.26
N SER A 2 0.41 14.02 22.43
CA SER A 2 -0.75 13.16 22.72
C SER A 2 -0.44 11.69 22.42
N LYS A 3 -0.81 10.79 23.35
CA LYS A 3 -0.74 9.33 23.20
C LYS A 3 -1.39 8.88 21.87
N SER A 4 -2.47 9.54 21.49
CA SER A 4 -3.23 9.29 20.26
C SER A 4 -2.40 9.47 18.97
N LYS A 5 -1.55 10.50 18.87
CA LYS A 5 -0.71 10.73 17.68
C LYS A 5 0.34 9.63 17.48
N MET A 6 0.86 9.06 18.57
CA MET A 6 1.78 7.92 18.49
C MET A 6 1.05 6.67 18.01
N ILE A 7 -0.15 6.41 18.55
CA ILE A 7 -0.97 5.25 18.16
C ILE A 7 -1.34 5.35 16.67
N GLU A 8 -1.74 6.54 16.21
CA GLU A 8 -2.07 6.76 14.80
C GLU A 8 -0.89 6.40 13.88
N LYS A 9 0.32 6.84 14.24
CA LYS A 9 1.52 6.49 13.47
C LYS A 9 1.87 5.01 13.53
N LEU A 10 1.68 4.35 14.68
CA LEU A 10 1.88 2.91 14.80
C LEU A 10 0.90 2.14 13.91
N VAL A 11 -0.36 2.56 13.87
CA VAL A 11 -1.39 1.97 12.99
C VAL A 11 -1.02 2.14 11.52
N LYS A 12 -0.61 3.34 11.10
CA LYS A 12 -0.19 3.58 9.71
C LYS A 12 1.08 2.80 9.34
N ALA A 13 2.06 2.73 10.25
CA ALA A 13 3.27 1.93 10.05
C ALA A 13 2.95 0.43 9.95
N PHE A 14 2.02 -0.06 10.77
CA PHE A 14 1.54 -1.43 10.71
C PHE A 14 0.92 -1.75 9.33
N ASN A 15 0.05 -0.88 8.81
CA ASN A 15 -0.53 -1.09 7.48
C ASN A 15 0.54 -1.07 6.38
N ALA A 16 1.43 -0.06 6.39
CA ALA A 16 2.47 0.10 5.40
C ALA A 16 3.43 -1.09 5.34
N ASP A 17 3.81 -1.61 6.51
CA ASP A 17 4.71 -2.75 6.66
C ASP A 17 4.06 -4.06 6.18
N ASN A 18 2.82 -4.34 6.61
CA ASN A 18 2.09 -5.53 6.13
C ASN A 18 1.89 -5.51 4.61
N HIS A 19 1.64 -4.33 4.03
CA HIS A 19 1.52 -4.17 2.58
C HIS A 19 2.86 -4.37 1.86
N PHE A 20 3.94 -3.75 2.37
CA PHE A 20 5.27 -3.82 1.76
C PHE A 20 5.85 -5.25 1.75
N TYR A 21 5.70 -6.01 2.84
CA TYR A 21 6.17 -7.40 2.92
C TYR A 21 5.13 -8.42 2.43
N GLU A 22 4.02 -7.97 1.84
CA GLU A 22 2.96 -8.82 1.28
C GLU A 22 2.41 -9.85 2.30
N ILE A 23 2.38 -9.49 3.59
CA ILE A 23 1.94 -10.40 4.65
C ILE A 23 0.42 -10.57 4.56
N ILE A 24 -0.29 -9.45 4.69
CA ILE A 24 -1.74 -9.39 4.55
C ILE A 24 -2.16 -7.94 4.33
N ASP A 25 -3.10 -7.75 3.43
CA ASP A 25 -3.65 -6.44 3.13
C ASP A 25 -4.43 -5.89 4.33
N THR A 26 -4.08 -4.70 4.81
CA THR A 26 -4.61 -4.11 6.05
C THR A 26 -5.01 -2.65 5.87
N ASN A 27 -6.15 -2.27 6.44
CA ASN A 27 -6.71 -0.92 6.39
C ASN A 27 -7.04 -0.36 7.79
N LEU A 28 -6.20 -0.66 8.80
CA LEU A 28 -6.50 -0.24 10.16
C LEU A 28 -6.57 1.29 10.23
N THR A 29 -7.60 1.81 10.91
CA THR A 29 -7.73 3.22 11.24
C THR A 29 -7.84 3.42 12.75
N LEU A 30 -7.38 4.58 13.22
CA LEU A 30 -7.61 5.02 14.59
C LEU A 30 -8.85 5.94 14.62
N GLU A 31 -9.90 5.51 15.30
CA GLU A 31 -11.12 6.31 15.49
C GLU A 31 -11.24 6.74 16.95
N ARG A 32 -11.63 8.00 17.16
CA ARG A 32 -11.88 8.53 18.51
C ARG A 32 -13.37 8.60 18.77
N GLU A 33 -13.79 7.93 19.83
CA GLU A 33 -15.14 8.05 20.38
C GLU A 33 -15.08 8.72 21.77
N TRP A 34 -16.25 9.01 22.34
CA TRP A 34 -16.39 9.68 23.64
C TRP A 34 -15.68 8.95 24.80
N ASN A 35 -15.50 7.63 24.68
CA ASN A 35 -14.89 6.76 25.68
C ASN A 35 -13.46 6.30 25.33
N GLY A 36 -12.84 6.85 24.28
CA GLY A 36 -11.42 6.62 23.98
C GLY A 36 -11.10 6.43 22.50
N ASP A 37 -9.87 6.00 22.24
CA ASP A 37 -9.39 5.66 20.90
C ASP A 37 -9.64 4.17 20.60
N PHE A 38 -10.03 3.85 19.37
CA PHE A 38 -10.36 2.50 18.89
C PHE A 38 -9.59 2.18 17.62
N ILE A 39 -9.10 0.94 17.51
CA ILE A 39 -8.64 0.40 16.23
C ILE A 39 -9.85 -0.16 15.49
N VAL A 40 -9.98 0.25 14.24
CA VAL A 40 -11.07 -0.18 13.35
C VAL A 40 -10.50 -0.79 12.08
N ILE A 41 -11.06 -1.93 11.67
CA ILE A 41 -10.87 -2.56 10.36
C ILE A 41 -12.22 -2.58 9.67
N ARG A 42 -12.30 -2.09 8.44
CA ARG A 42 -13.55 -2.04 7.66
C ARG A 42 -13.56 -3.09 6.58
N PHE A 43 -14.74 -3.67 6.35
CA PHE A 43 -14.98 -4.72 5.36
C PHE A 43 -15.99 -4.24 4.31
N CYS A 44 -15.84 -4.71 3.07
CA CYS A 44 -16.80 -4.45 1.99
C CYS A 44 -18.23 -4.86 2.39
N LYS A 45 -19.20 -4.16 1.82
CA LYS A 45 -20.61 -4.52 1.96
C LYS A 45 -20.87 -5.93 1.43
N GLY A 46 -21.68 -6.70 2.16
CA GLY A 46 -22.02 -8.08 1.80
C GLY A 46 -21.14 -9.14 2.47
N ILE A 47 -20.05 -8.72 3.12
CA ILE A 47 -19.25 -9.62 3.96
C ILE A 47 -20.00 -9.90 5.27
N ASN A 48 -20.06 -11.18 5.64
CA ASN A 48 -20.71 -11.64 6.86
C ASN A 48 -19.71 -11.82 8.02
N HIS A 49 -20.24 -12.05 9.23
CA HIS A 49 -19.45 -12.21 10.45
C HIS A 49 -18.36 -13.30 10.35
N ASP A 50 -18.65 -14.42 9.70
CA ASP A 50 -17.72 -15.55 9.66
C ASP A 50 -16.59 -15.26 8.67
N GLN A 51 -16.88 -14.60 7.55
CA GLN A 51 -15.87 -14.08 6.63
C GLN A 51 -14.95 -13.06 7.30
N CYS A 52 -15.51 -12.09 8.05
CA CYS A 52 -14.70 -11.16 8.85
C CYS A 52 -13.79 -11.92 9.82
N MET A 53 -14.32 -12.89 10.58
CA MET A 53 -13.51 -13.66 11.53
C MET A 53 -12.42 -14.50 10.85
N ARG A 54 -12.67 -15.04 9.65
CA ARG A 54 -11.64 -15.73 8.87
C ARG A 54 -10.49 -14.80 8.54
N TYR A 55 -10.77 -13.62 7.97
CA TYR A 55 -9.74 -12.61 7.71
C TYR A 55 -8.97 -12.24 8.98
N MET A 56 -9.65 -12.02 10.11
CA MET A 56 -8.98 -11.67 11.37
C MET A 56 -8.06 -12.80 11.86
N ASN A 57 -8.49 -14.05 11.74
CA ASN A 57 -7.65 -15.20 12.08
C ASN A 57 -6.46 -15.33 11.13
N ASP A 58 -6.64 -15.06 9.84
CA ASP A 58 -5.56 -15.05 8.85
C ASP A 58 -4.55 -13.94 9.15
N LEU A 59 -5.00 -12.74 9.52
CA LEU A 59 -4.13 -11.65 10.00
C LEU A 59 -3.22 -12.15 11.12
N ARG A 60 -3.81 -12.74 12.17
CA ARG A 60 -3.05 -13.30 13.28
C ARG A 60 -2.07 -14.38 12.83
N SER A 61 -2.54 -15.37 12.07
CA SER A 61 -1.71 -16.52 11.69
C SER A 61 -0.59 -16.15 10.72
N LYS A 62 -0.81 -15.24 9.77
CA LYS A 62 0.22 -14.78 8.84
C LYS A 62 1.28 -13.93 9.54
N MET A 63 0.88 -13.07 10.49
CA MET A 63 1.83 -12.33 11.32
C MET A 63 2.74 -13.26 12.12
N ILE A 64 2.19 -14.32 12.72
CA ILE A 64 2.98 -15.29 13.49
C ILE A 64 3.99 -16.00 12.57
N LYS A 65 3.53 -16.51 11.42
CA LYS A 65 4.38 -17.20 10.44
C LYS A 65 5.50 -16.33 9.87
N ARG A 66 5.34 -15.00 9.86
CA ARG A 66 6.37 -14.08 9.37
C ARG A 66 7.60 -14.05 10.28
N PHE A 67 7.40 -14.15 11.59
CA PHE A 67 8.44 -13.93 12.59
C PHE A 67 8.88 -15.21 13.29
N PHE A 68 8.00 -16.20 13.42
CA PHE A 68 8.27 -17.41 14.19
C PHE A 68 7.99 -18.67 13.37
N ILE A 69 8.80 -19.69 13.64
CA ILE A 69 8.58 -21.05 13.14
C ILE A 69 7.39 -21.67 13.87
N ASN A 70 7.30 -21.47 15.20
CA ASN A 70 6.25 -22.02 16.03
C ASN A 70 5.34 -20.93 16.61
N GLU A 71 4.02 -21.19 16.65
CA GLU A 71 3.04 -20.27 17.22
C GLU A 71 3.22 -20.06 18.73
N SER A 72 3.78 -21.04 19.45
CA SER A 72 4.12 -20.92 20.87
C SER A 72 5.04 -19.75 21.16
N ASP A 73 5.98 -19.47 20.25
CA ASP A 73 7.06 -18.50 20.47
C ASP A 73 6.51 -17.07 20.37
N ALA A 74 5.40 -16.88 19.66
CA ALA A 74 4.68 -15.61 19.64
C ALA A 74 4.19 -15.21 21.04
N SER A 75 3.92 -16.18 21.94
CA SER A 75 3.48 -15.88 23.30
C SER A 75 4.58 -15.35 24.21
N ILE A 76 5.85 -15.60 23.86
CA ILE A 76 7.03 -15.05 24.53
C ILE A 76 7.18 -13.57 24.16
N ALA A 77 7.06 -13.28 22.86
CA ALA A 77 7.32 -11.96 22.30
C ALA A 77 6.15 -10.97 22.43
N PHE A 78 4.91 -11.45 22.27
CA PHE A 78 3.72 -10.61 22.15
C PHE A 78 2.76 -10.76 23.33
N ASN A 79 1.96 -9.73 23.57
CA ASN A 79 0.82 -9.82 24.46
C ASN A 79 -0.35 -10.53 23.74
N ILE A 80 -0.43 -11.84 23.89
CA ILE A 80 -1.47 -12.69 23.27
C ILE A 80 -2.90 -12.40 23.74
N LYS A 81 -3.07 -11.59 24.79
CA LYS A 81 -4.38 -11.17 25.32
C LYS A 81 -4.87 -9.85 24.70
N ALA A 82 -4.10 -9.28 23.77
CA ALA A 82 -4.43 -8.05 23.05
C ALA A 82 -4.46 -8.27 21.53
N PHE A 83 -5.11 -7.35 20.81
CA PHE A 83 -5.08 -7.32 19.34
C PHE A 83 -3.62 -7.18 18.84
N PRO A 84 -3.23 -7.83 17.73
CA PRO A 84 -4.05 -8.64 16.81
C PRO A 84 -4.19 -10.13 17.18
N PHE A 85 -3.67 -10.56 18.33
CA PHE A 85 -3.68 -11.98 18.72
C PHE A 85 -4.98 -12.40 19.42
N PHE A 86 -5.58 -11.50 20.19
CA PHE A 86 -6.84 -11.76 20.88
C PHE A 86 -8.04 -11.18 20.12
N LEU A 87 -8.75 -12.08 19.44
CA LEU A 87 -9.84 -11.75 18.53
C LEU A 87 -11.18 -12.19 19.12
N LYS A 88 -12.16 -11.29 19.16
CA LYS A 88 -13.49 -11.56 19.72
C LYS A 88 -14.56 -11.33 18.67
N LYS A 89 -15.42 -12.33 18.41
CA LYS A 89 -16.54 -12.20 17.44
C LYS A 89 -17.48 -11.02 17.77
N LYS A 90 -17.67 -10.71 19.06
CA LYS A 90 -18.47 -9.55 19.52
C LYS A 90 -17.89 -8.17 19.15
N ASN A 91 -16.63 -8.13 18.74
CA ASN A 91 -15.98 -6.90 18.27
C ASN A 91 -16.31 -6.60 16.80
N ILE A 92 -16.91 -7.54 16.08
CA ILE A 92 -17.47 -7.28 14.74
C ILE A 92 -18.84 -6.63 14.91
N GLN A 93 -19.05 -5.52 14.23
CA GLN A 93 -20.25 -4.71 14.29
C GLN A 93 -20.73 -4.39 12.88
N LEU A 94 -22.04 -4.36 12.66
CA LEU A 94 -22.64 -3.90 11.42
C LEU A 94 -22.75 -2.37 11.45
N SER A 95 -22.23 -1.70 10.42
CA SER A 95 -22.39 -0.26 10.17
C SER A 95 -23.20 -0.03 8.88
N LYS A 96 -23.46 1.24 8.55
CA LYS A 96 -24.10 1.61 7.27
C LYS A 96 -23.21 1.32 6.05
N GLU A 97 -21.90 1.36 6.24
CA GLU A 97 -20.87 1.16 5.20
C GLU A 97 -20.56 -0.33 5.00
N GLY A 98 -20.78 -1.17 6.02
CA GLY A 98 -20.47 -2.59 5.97
C GLY A 98 -20.21 -3.15 7.36
N MET A 99 -19.61 -4.33 7.44
CA MET A 99 -19.09 -4.84 8.71
C MET A 99 -17.81 -4.08 9.09
N LYS A 100 -17.58 -3.89 10.39
CA LYS A 100 -16.32 -3.40 10.93
C LYS A 100 -15.89 -4.20 12.15
N TYR A 101 -14.60 -4.47 12.29
CA TYR A 101 -14.02 -4.95 13.54
C TYR A 101 -13.54 -3.77 14.36
N VAL A 102 -13.97 -3.67 15.62
CA VAL A 102 -13.67 -2.53 16.50
C VAL A 102 -13.12 -3.03 17.82
N THR A 103 -11.93 -2.55 18.21
CA THR A 103 -11.34 -2.87 19.52
C THR A 103 -10.82 -1.62 20.22
N PRO A 104 -11.14 -1.41 21.52
CA PRO A 104 -10.62 -0.27 22.26
C PRO A 104 -9.10 -0.39 22.41
N VAL A 105 -8.40 0.73 22.24
CA VAL A 105 -6.94 0.78 22.42
C VAL A 105 -6.60 0.62 23.90
N ASN A 106 -5.74 -0.34 24.20
CA ASN A 106 -5.15 -0.54 25.52
C ASN A 106 -3.63 -0.68 25.41
N GLU A 107 -2.93 -0.75 26.54
CA GLU A 107 -1.46 -0.83 26.58
C GLU A 107 -0.91 -2.08 25.89
N GLY A 108 -1.61 -3.21 25.98
CA GLY A 108 -1.24 -4.44 25.28
C GLY A 108 -1.28 -4.31 23.76
N ILE A 109 -2.27 -3.57 23.22
CA ILE A 109 -2.35 -3.27 21.78
C ILE A 109 -1.17 -2.38 21.35
N VAL A 110 -0.89 -1.32 22.12
CA VAL A 110 0.23 -0.41 21.81
C VAL A 110 1.56 -1.16 21.87
N PHE A 111 1.74 -2.03 22.86
CA PHE A 111 2.90 -2.91 22.96
C PHE A 111 3.02 -3.82 21.72
N ASN A 112 1.95 -4.53 21.35
CA ASN A 112 1.97 -5.43 20.19
C ASN A 112 2.30 -4.70 18.88
N LEU A 113 1.79 -3.49 18.65
CA LEU A 113 2.13 -2.70 17.46
C LEU A 113 3.61 -2.29 17.43
N LYS A 114 4.20 -1.96 18.59
CA LYS A 114 5.62 -1.65 18.71
C LYS A 114 6.50 -2.88 18.49
N CYS A 115 6.16 -4.00 19.13
CA CYS A 115 6.84 -5.27 18.93
C CYS A 115 6.78 -5.70 17.47
N TYR A 116 5.63 -5.57 16.81
CA TYR A 116 5.49 -5.89 15.39
C TYR A 116 6.52 -5.15 14.53
N LEU A 117 6.62 -3.83 14.70
CA LEU A 117 7.61 -3.04 13.96
C LEU A 117 9.06 -3.41 14.32
N MET A 118 9.33 -3.69 15.60
CA MET A 118 10.66 -4.13 16.04
C MET A 118 11.06 -5.47 15.42
N PHE A 119 10.14 -6.45 15.43
CA PHE A 119 10.35 -7.77 14.84
C PHE A 119 10.49 -7.70 13.33
N SER A 120 9.66 -6.88 12.64
CA SER A 120 9.82 -6.62 11.20
C SER A 120 11.22 -6.12 10.88
N PHE A 121 11.67 -5.11 11.62
CA PHE A 121 13.00 -4.55 11.46
C PHE A 121 14.12 -5.56 11.75
N ALA A 122 14.04 -6.29 12.86
CA ALA A 122 15.02 -7.31 13.22
C ALA A 122 15.10 -8.42 12.16
N LYS A 123 13.96 -8.82 11.59
CA LYS A 123 13.90 -9.89 10.59
C LYS A 123 14.57 -9.51 9.27
N ASP A 124 14.54 -8.23 8.89
CA ASP A 124 15.33 -7.74 7.76
C ASP A 124 16.84 -7.82 8.01
N ILE A 125 17.27 -7.55 9.26
CA ILE A 125 18.67 -7.71 9.66
C ILE A 125 19.06 -9.19 9.65
N GLU A 126 18.21 -10.09 10.16
CA GLU A 126 18.41 -11.54 10.08
C GLU A 126 18.56 -12.01 8.61
N GLY A 127 17.75 -11.48 7.69
CA GLY A 127 17.91 -11.74 6.26
C GLY A 127 19.27 -11.29 5.70
N LYS A 128 19.78 -10.13 6.13
CA LYS A 128 21.14 -9.67 5.79
C LYS A 128 22.21 -10.59 6.39
N LEU A 129 22.03 -11.09 7.61
CA LEU A 129 22.92 -12.08 8.21
C LEU A 129 22.91 -13.39 7.43
N GLY A 130 21.73 -13.85 6.98
CA GLY A 130 21.61 -15.05 6.15
C GLY A 130 22.43 -14.96 4.85
N LYS A 131 22.56 -13.76 4.27
CA LYS A 131 23.43 -13.52 3.10
C LYS A 131 24.94 -13.60 3.43
N ILE A 132 25.32 -13.31 4.68
CA ILE A 132 26.72 -13.29 5.13
C ILE A 132 27.16 -14.67 5.62
N PHE A 133 26.32 -15.33 6.42
CA PHE A 133 26.65 -16.55 7.15
C PHE A 133 25.92 -17.81 6.63
N GLY A 134 24.95 -17.64 5.73
CA GLY A 134 24.08 -18.71 5.23
C GLY A 134 22.71 -18.70 5.91
N VAL A 135 21.64 -18.77 5.12
CA VAL A 135 20.24 -18.70 5.60
C VAL A 135 19.92 -19.84 6.56
N GLU A 136 20.19 -21.09 6.15
CA GLU A 136 19.95 -22.27 7.00
C GLU A 136 20.76 -22.24 8.30
N TYR A 137 21.96 -21.65 8.27
CA TYR A 137 22.78 -21.51 9.47
C TYR A 137 22.13 -20.54 10.46
N ILE A 138 21.67 -19.39 9.98
CA ILE A 138 21.01 -18.37 10.80
C ILE A 138 19.68 -18.89 11.37
N ASP A 139 18.83 -19.50 10.54
CA ASP A 139 17.50 -19.97 10.96
C ASP A 139 17.56 -21.06 12.04
N ASN A 140 18.61 -21.90 12.04
CA ASN A 140 18.79 -22.95 13.06
C ASN A 140 19.51 -22.47 14.31
N LEU A 141 20.22 -21.35 14.25
CA LEU A 141 21.07 -20.85 15.32
C LEU A 141 20.32 -19.88 16.24
N ILE A 142 19.41 -19.10 15.67
CA ILE A 142 18.70 -18.03 16.37
C ILE A 142 17.50 -18.58 17.15
N THR A 143 17.39 -18.24 18.43
CA THR A 143 16.25 -18.63 19.27
C THR A 143 15.66 -17.43 20.01
N SER A 144 14.33 -17.37 20.08
CA SER A 144 13.62 -16.30 20.80
C SER A 144 13.72 -16.52 22.31
N GLU A 145 14.01 -15.46 23.05
CA GLU A 145 14.22 -15.51 24.50
C GLU A 145 13.14 -14.72 25.25
N GLU A 146 12.78 -15.14 26.45
CA GLU A 146 11.87 -14.37 27.32
C GLU A 146 12.50 -13.03 27.74
N PHE A 147 11.65 -12.00 27.84
CA PHE A 147 12.09 -10.66 28.24
C PHE A 147 11.03 -9.87 28.99
N ASP A 148 11.47 -8.88 29.76
CA ASP A 148 10.57 -7.95 30.41
C ASP A 148 9.94 -7.00 29.39
N GLN A 149 8.69 -7.30 29.03
CA GLN A 149 7.85 -6.52 28.10
C GLN A 149 7.64 -5.07 28.53
N LYS A 150 7.97 -4.69 29.78
CA LYS A 150 7.95 -3.30 30.25
C LYS A 150 9.08 -2.47 29.66
N TYR A 151 10.23 -3.07 29.36
CA TYR A 151 11.46 -2.36 29.00
C TYR A 151 11.95 -2.68 27.58
N TYR A 152 11.68 -3.89 27.10
CA TYR A 152 12.18 -4.39 25.81
C TYR A 152 11.04 -4.71 24.85
N LEU A 153 11.37 -4.73 23.56
CA LEU A 153 10.43 -5.07 22.47
C LEU A 153 10.85 -6.31 21.69
N TYR A 154 12.08 -6.79 21.87
CA TYR A 154 12.67 -7.91 21.16
C TYR A 154 13.80 -8.50 22.02
N SER A 155 13.92 -9.84 22.01
CA SER A 155 14.98 -10.57 22.68
C SER A 155 15.27 -11.87 21.96
N THR A 156 16.56 -12.11 21.70
CA THR A 156 17.01 -13.24 20.90
C THR A 156 18.39 -13.69 21.35
N ASP A 157 18.58 -15.01 21.49
CA ASP A 157 19.90 -15.64 21.53
C ASP A 157 20.37 -15.96 20.10
N PHE A 158 21.54 -15.43 19.75
CA PHE A 158 22.17 -15.65 18.46
C PHE A 158 23.07 -16.89 18.42
N GLY A 159 23.23 -17.62 19.54
CA GLY A 159 24.05 -18.83 19.68
C GLY A 159 25.55 -18.66 19.42
N ASN A 160 25.96 -17.51 18.88
CA ASN A 160 27.30 -17.21 18.43
C ASN A 160 27.60 -15.72 18.54
N LYS A 161 28.65 -15.39 19.29
CA LYS A 161 29.11 -14.02 19.50
C LYS A 161 29.39 -13.25 18.19
N LYS A 162 29.95 -13.89 17.15
CA LYS A 162 30.24 -13.21 15.88
C LYS A 162 28.97 -12.83 15.13
N VAL A 163 27.98 -13.72 15.11
CA VAL A 163 26.66 -13.46 14.48
C VAL A 163 25.95 -12.35 15.25
N ARG A 164 25.94 -12.43 16.58
CA ARG A 164 25.40 -11.40 17.47
C ARG A 164 26.02 -10.03 17.24
N ASP A 165 27.35 -9.95 17.25
CA ASP A 165 28.06 -8.68 17.06
C ASP A 165 27.77 -8.08 15.69
N LYS A 166 27.64 -8.92 14.65
CA LYS A 166 27.24 -8.48 13.32
C LYS A 166 25.77 -8.04 13.24
N PHE A 167 24.87 -8.71 13.95
CA PHE A 167 23.48 -8.26 14.10
C PHE A 167 23.42 -6.84 14.67
N ILE A 168 24.11 -6.60 15.78
CA ILE A 168 24.13 -5.29 16.45
C ILE A 168 24.67 -4.21 15.50
N GLU A 169 25.78 -4.47 14.81
CA GLU A 169 26.38 -3.54 13.85
C GLU A 169 25.40 -3.17 12.72
N LEU A 170 24.80 -4.18 12.07
CA LEU A 170 23.87 -3.98 10.96
C LEU A 170 22.58 -3.30 11.43
N PHE A 171 22.06 -3.70 12.59
CA PHE A 171 20.88 -3.10 13.17
C PHE A 171 21.13 -1.62 13.43
N GLN A 172 22.19 -1.26 14.17
CA GLN A 172 22.55 0.12 14.49
C GLN A 172 22.70 0.99 13.24
N SER A 173 23.43 0.48 12.25
CA SER A 173 23.64 1.18 10.99
C SER A 173 22.33 1.45 10.27
N ASP A 174 21.47 0.45 10.16
CA ASP A 174 20.20 0.57 9.43
C ASP A 174 19.23 1.49 10.17
N ILE A 175 19.06 1.31 11.50
CA ILE A 175 18.09 2.08 12.26
C ILE A 175 18.48 3.57 12.31
N ALA A 176 19.78 3.89 12.36
CA ALA A 176 20.29 5.25 12.35
C ALA A 176 19.94 6.01 11.05
N SER A 177 19.72 5.30 9.94
CA SER A 177 19.26 5.91 8.68
C SER A 177 17.85 6.51 8.78
N TYR A 178 17.06 6.08 9.76
CA TYR A 178 15.71 6.59 10.01
C TYR A 178 15.68 7.74 11.02
N GLY A 179 16.80 8.11 11.63
CA GLY A 179 16.91 9.26 12.51
C GLY A 179 17.79 9.02 13.73
N LYS A 180 17.81 10.01 14.64
CA LYS A 180 18.59 9.95 15.87
C LYS A 180 18.00 8.93 16.85
N ILE A 181 18.86 8.10 17.41
CA ILE A 181 18.50 7.02 18.35
C ILE A 181 19.22 7.25 19.67
N ALA A 182 18.64 6.71 20.75
CA ALA A 182 19.29 6.68 22.05
C ALA A 182 20.60 5.88 22.01
N SER A 183 21.58 6.28 22.82
CA SER A 183 22.90 5.64 22.91
C SER A 183 22.87 4.24 23.51
N GLU A 184 21.80 3.86 24.22
CA GLU A 184 21.65 2.57 24.91
C GLU A 184 20.51 1.74 24.32
N LEU A 185 20.66 1.35 23.06
CA LEU A 185 19.66 0.57 22.32
C LEU A 185 19.57 -0.90 22.79
N PHE A 186 20.72 -1.49 23.10
CA PHE A 186 20.84 -2.92 23.40
C PHE A 186 21.25 -3.17 24.84
N GLU A 187 20.77 -4.28 25.36
CA GLU A 187 21.39 -5.00 26.47
C GLU A 187 21.90 -6.33 25.94
N VAL A 188 23.16 -6.64 26.26
CA VAL A 188 23.84 -7.85 25.79
C VAL A 188 24.28 -8.66 26.99
N GLU A 189 23.85 -9.92 27.03
CA GLU A 189 24.21 -10.90 28.05
C GLU A 189 24.58 -12.18 27.31
N ASP A 190 25.83 -12.63 27.43
CA ASP A 190 26.39 -13.70 26.60
C ASP A 190 26.05 -13.50 25.11
N ASN A 191 25.38 -14.46 24.46
CA ASN A 191 24.97 -14.39 23.06
C ASN A 191 23.59 -13.74 22.85
N CYS A 192 22.90 -13.39 23.94
CA CYS A 192 21.57 -12.81 23.93
C CYS A 192 21.62 -11.30 23.73
N VAL A 193 20.68 -10.79 22.94
CA VAL A 193 20.48 -9.36 22.70
C VAL A 193 19.05 -9.01 23.02
N ARG A 194 18.85 -8.03 23.90
CA ARG A 194 17.55 -7.42 24.19
C ARG A 194 17.53 -6.01 23.64
N ILE A 195 16.47 -5.65 22.92
CA ILE A 195 16.32 -4.32 22.32
C ILE A 195 15.27 -3.53 23.11
N ARG A 196 15.67 -2.35 23.63
CA ARG A 196 14.78 -1.48 24.42
C ARG A 196 13.63 -0.91 23.59
N ASP A 197 12.57 -0.45 24.25
CA ASP A 197 11.50 0.33 23.60
C ASP A 197 12.01 1.69 23.08
N ILE A 198 12.39 1.72 21.81
CA ILE A 198 12.83 2.94 21.11
C ILE A 198 11.69 3.75 20.50
N PHE A 199 10.47 3.23 20.48
CA PHE A 199 9.32 3.86 19.85
C PHE A 199 8.52 4.73 20.82
N GLY A 200 8.57 4.44 22.12
CA GLY A 200 7.73 5.07 23.15
C GLY A 200 7.70 6.60 23.14
N ASN A 201 8.79 7.26 22.76
CA ASN A 201 8.87 8.71 22.63
C ASN A 201 9.32 9.19 21.25
N ASN A 202 9.55 8.29 20.29
CA ASN A 202 10.15 8.62 18.99
C ASN A 202 9.15 8.45 17.83
N THR A 203 8.15 9.31 17.79
CA THR A 203 7.17 9.30 16.69
C THR A 203 7.74 9.70 15.33
N MET A 204 8.93 10.30 15.30
CA MET A 204 9.61 10.60 14.05
C MET A 204 10.22 9.32 13.47
N LEU A 205 10.84 8.48 14.30
CA LEU A 205 11.35 7.17 13.90
C LEU A 205 10.25 6.29 13.28
N ILE A 206 9.11 6.13 13.97
CA ILE A 206 7.95 5.37 13.45
C ILE A 206 7.51 5.90 12.08
N HIS A 207 7.47 7.23 11.93
CA HIS A 207 7.05 7.87 10.69
C HIS A 207 8.05 7.66 9.56
N ASN A 208 9.34 7.72 9.85
CA ASN A 208 10.39 7.53 8.85
C ASN A 208 10.44 6.08 8.37
N ILE A 209 10.20 5.10 9.27
CA ILE A 209 10.04 3.69 8.92
C ILE A 209 8.85 3.52 7.98
N MET A 210 7.67 4.02 8.38
CA MET A 210 6.45 3.98 7.56
C MET A 210 6.68 4.61 6.16
N GLN A 211 7.26 5.80 6.08
CA GLN A 211 7.52 6.47 4.80
C GLN A 211 8.47 5.66 3.92
N ARG A 212 9.47 4.99 4.48
CA ARG A 212 10.40 4.17 3.71
C ARG A 212 9.68 2.98 3.06
N ASN A 213 8.85 2.27 3.82
CA ASN A 213 8.09 1.13 3.31
C ASN A 213 7.10 1.56 2.22
N LEU A 214 6.38 2.67 2.42
CA LEU A 214 5.46 3.20 1.41
C LEU A 214 6.20 3.67 0.14
N TRP A 215 7.36 4.29 0.29
CA TRP A 215 8.17 4.73 -0.86
C TRP A 215 8.67 3.55 -1.68
N PHE A 216 9.20 2.51 -1.05
CA PHE A 216 9.61 1.30 -1.76
C PHE A 216 8.44 0.57 -2.39
N SER A 217 7.28 0.48 -1.71
CA SER A 217 6.06 -0.10 -2.29
C SER A 217 5.63 0.66 -3.55
N GLY A 218 5.72 2.00 -3.53
CA GLY A 218 5.42 2.85 -4.67
C GLY A 218 6.40 2.68 -5.83
N ARG A 219 7.72 2.57 -5.55
CA ARG A 219 8.74 2.32 -6.58
C ARG A 219 8.64 0.92 -7.18
N TYR A 220 8.20 -0.08 -6.42
CA TYR A 220 8.07 -1.47 -6.90
C TYR A 220 7.08 -1.67 -8.07
N LEU A 221 6.34 -0.63 -8.47
CA LEU A 221 5.45 -0.61 -9.65
C LEU A 221 6.20 -0.72 -11.00
N GLU A 222 7.54 -0.74 -10.97
CA GLU A 222 8.49 -0.89 -12.08
C GLU A 222 8.38 -2.20 -12.90
N THR A 223 7.88 -3.31 -12.34
CA THR A 223 8.02 -4.64 -12.98
C THR A 223 7.20 -4.74 -14.28
N PRO A 224 7.80 -5.08 -15.46
CA PRO A 224 7.08 -5.27 -16.71
C PRO A 224 5.93 -6.29 -16.61
N ILE A 225 4.76 -5.89 -17.11
CA ILE A 225 3.48 -6.58 -16.97
C ILE A 225 3.48 -7.87 -17.79
N SER A 226 3.46 -8.99 -17.08
CA SER A 226 2.53 -10.07 -17.43
C SER A 226 2.11 -10.93 -16.23
N LYS A 227 2.69 -10.75 -15.02
CA LYS A 227 2.37 -11.62 -13.87
C LYS A 227 2.37 -10.97 -12.47
N ASN A 228 2.69 -9.69 -12.28
CA ASN A 228 2.69 -9.09 -10.93
C ASN A 228 1.31 -8.53 -10.57
N LYS A 229 0.52 -9.33 -9.84
CA LYS A 229 -0.85 -8.98 -9.41
C LYS A 229 -0.91 -7.72 -8.54
N LEU A 230 0.13 -7.43 -7.76
CA LEU A 230 0.12 -6.34 -6.79
C LEU A 230 0.20 -4.97 -7.46
N VAL A 231 1.05 -4.86 -8.48
CA VAL A 231 1.18 -3.64 -9.29
C VAL A 231 -0.16 -3.29 -9.94
N GLU A 232 -0.84 -4.28 -10.51
CA GLU A 232 -2.16 -4.09 -11.11
C GLU A 232 -3.22 -3.75 -10.05
N ALA A 233 -3.20 -4.39 -8.88
CA ALA A 233 -4.11 -4.05 -7.78
C ALA A 233 -3.93 -2.61 -7.28
N VAL A 234 -2.69 -2.07 -7.24
CA VAL A 234 -2.45 -0.66 -6.91
C VAL A 234 -3.01 0.26 -7.99
N LYS A 235 -2.75 -0.01 -9.27
CA LYS A 235 -3.29 0.79 -10.39
C LYS A 235 -4.81 0.80 -10.43
N ILE A 236 -5.44 -0.37 -10.25
CA ILE A 236 -6.89 -0.50 -10.19
C ILE A 236 -7.44 0.36 -9.05
N ARG A 237 -6.84 0.32 -7.86
CA ARG A 237 -7.28 1.17 -6.74
C ARG A 237 -7.09 2.67 -7.00
N ILE A 238 -6.06 3.09 -7.75
CA ILE A 238 -5.92 4.49 -8.19
C ILE A 238 -7.08 4.87 -9.11
N VAL A 239 -7.39 4.02 -10.11
CA VAL A 239 -8.51 4.22 -11.03
C VAL A 239 -9.83 4.29 -10.26
N ASP A 240 -10.12 3.30 -9.42
CA ASP A 240 -11.36 3.21 -8.65
C ASP A 240 -11.54 4.42 -7.74
N LEU A 241 -10.46 4.93 -7.13
CA LEU A 241 -10.52 6.13 -6.29
C LEU A 241 -10.84 7.39 -7.13
N ILE A 242 -10.23 7.52 -8.30
CA ILE A 242 -10.51 8.65 -9.22
C ILE A 242 -11.96 8.57 -9.71
N ASP A 243 -12.39 7.42 -10.21
CA ASP A 243 -13.72 7.18 -10.76
C ASP A 243 -14.82 7.32 -9.68
N ALA A 244 -14.57 6.89 -8.44
CA ALA A 244 -15.53 7.04 -7.34
C ALA A 244 -15.76 8.52 -6.94
N ARG A 245 -14.77 9.38 -7.14
CA ARG A 245 -14.81 10.79 -6.70
C ARG A 245 -15.16 11.74 -7.82
N LEU A 246 -14.66 11.50 -9.03
CA LEU A 246 -14.85 12.36 -10.19
C LEU A 246 -15.83 11.73 -11.17
N ASN A 247 -16.38 12.54 -12.09
CA ASN A 247 -17.09 12.00 -13.25
C ASN A 247 -16.11 11.86 -14.41
N LEU A 248 -15.04 11.10 -14.16
CA LEU A 248 -13.93 10.87 -15.07
C LEU A 248 -13.76 9.36 -15.17
N THR A 249 -13.58 8.83 -16.38
CA THR A 249 -13.33 7.40 -16.58
C THR A 249 -11.88 7.21 -16.97
N VAL A 250 -11.06 6.71 -16.06
CA VAL A 250 -9.69 6.34 -16.37
C VAL A 250 -9.71 4.99 -17.10
N HIS A 251 -9.33 4.98 -18.37
CA HIS A 251 -9.32 3.77 -19.19
C HIS A 251 -8.13 2.88 -18.88
N SER A 252 -6.95 3.48 -18.76
CA SER A 252 -5.70 2.77 -18.51
C SER A 252 -4.68 3.69 -17.84
N ILE A 253 -3.63 3.09 -17.30
CA ILE A 253 -2.48 3.81 -16.77
C ILE A 253 -1.26 3.35 -17.57
N LEU A 254 -0.70 4.25 -18.38
CA LEU A 254 0.56 4.02 -19.05
C LEU A 254 1.70 4.14 -18.04
N ARG A 255 2.80 3.46 -18.33
CA ARG A 255 4.03 3.55 -17.55
C ARG A 255 5.09 4.22 -18.39
N ALA A 256 5.94 4.99 -17.74
CA ALA A 256 7.08 5.61 -18.37
C ALA A 256 8.30 5.51 -17.44
N PRO A 257 9.51 5.35 -18.02
CA PRO A 257 10.74 5.37 -17.25
C PRO A 257 11.00 6.77 -16.74
N TYR A 258 11.58 6.86 -15.54
CA TYR A 258 12.13 8.11 -15.02
C TYR A 258 13.46 8.44 -15.72
N LEU A 259 13.69 9.70 -16.05
CA LEU A 259 14.88 10.17 -16.76
C LEU A 259 16.15 9.74 -16.01
N ASP A 260 17.14 9.26 -16.75
CA ASP A 260 18.40 8.73 -16.22
C ASP A 260 18.25 7.50 -15.29
N SER A 261 17.06 6.92 -15.20
CA SER A 261 16.77 5.67 -14.51
C SER A 261 16.26 4.61 -15.48
N LYS A 262 16.50 3.34 -15.17
CA LYS A 262 15.89 2.20 -15.88
C LYS A 262 14.52 1.82 -15.30
N GLU A 263 14.04 2.60 -14.34
CA GLU A 263 12.86 2.30 -13.54
C GLU A 263 11.60 2.97 -14.10
N ASP A 264 10.59 2.16 -14.41
CA ASP A 264 9.25 2.57 -14.84
C ASP A 264 8.40 3.10 -13.65
N THR A 265 8.82 4.21 -13.05
CA THR A 265 8.20 4.80 -11.85
C THR A 265 7.16 5.88 -12.14
N ILE A 266 7.00 6.30 -13.41
CA ILE A 266 6.05 7.33 -13.77
C ILE A 266 4.77 6.68 -14.32
N LEU A 267 3.63 6.98 -13.68
CA LEU A 267 2.31 6.51 -14.10
C LEU A 267 1.53 7.63 -14.79
N ILE A 268 1.11 7.42 -16.03
CA ILE A 268 0.38 8.41 -16.83
C ILE A 268 -1.06 7.91 -17.05
N PRO A 269 -2.06 8.49 -16.38
CA PRO A 269 -3.46 8.12 -16.59
C PRO A 269 -3.95 8.52 -17.99
N ILE A 270 -4.63 7.58 -18.65
CA ILE A 270 -5.33 7.80 -19.92
C ILE A 270 -6.82 7.74 -19.64
N VAL A 271 -7.53 8.80 -20.00
CA VAL A 271 -8.96 8.93 -19.76
C VAL A 271 -9.76 8.77 -21.04
N LYS A 272 -10.99 8.29 -20.89
CA LYS A 272 -11.96 8.20 -21.98
C LYS A 272 -12.91 9.39 -21.92
N ASP A 273 -13.03 10.13 -23.01
CA ASP A 273 -13.99 11.22 -23.11
C ASP A 273 -15.43 10.71 -23.35
N CYS A 274 -16.39 11.63 -23.33
CA CYS A 274 -17.81 11.31 -23.58
C CYS A 274 -18.07 10.82 -25.01
N GLY A 275 -17.18 11.12 -25.97
CA GLY A 275 -17.22 10.63 -27.35
C GLY A 275 -16.57 9.25 -27.53
N GLY A 276 -15.96 8.71 -26.47
CA GLY A 276 -15.27 7.44 -26.45
C GLY A 276 -13.81 7.48 -26.89
N PHE A 277 -13.24 8.66 -27.12
CA PHE A 277 -11.84 8.84 -27.48
C PHE A 277 -10.94 8.82 -26.25
N PHE A 278 -9.74 8.24 -26.41
CA PHE A 278 -8.73 8.19 -25.37
C PHE A 278 -7.81 9.41 -25.44
N ARG A 279 -7.52 10.02 -24.30
CA ARG A 279 -6.65 11.19 -24.21
C ARG A 279 -5.92 11.29 -22.87
N LEU A 280 -4.94 12.18 -22.84
CA LEU A 280 -4.30 12.63 -21.59
C LEU A 280 -5.27 13.49 -20.76
N LEU A 281 -4.95 13.60 -19.47
CA LEU A 281 -5.63 14.50 -18.53
C LEU A 281 -5.46 15.97 -18.93
N TYR A 282 -6.53 16.74 -18.82
CA TYR A 282 -6.44 18.19 -18.86
C TYR A 282 -6.01 18.75 -17.50
N GLN A 283 -5.36 19.92 -17.49
CA GLN A 283 -4.89 20.57 -16.27
C GLN A 283 -5.99 20.72 -15.19
N LYS A 284 -7.24 21.01 -15.58
CA LYS A 284 -8.36 21.10 -14.63
C LYS A 284 -8.68 19.75 -13.96
N GLU A 285 -8.60 18.65 -14.71
CA GLU A 285 -8.82 17.29 -14.19
C GLU A 285 -7.66 16.89 -13.27
N THR A 286 -6.43 17.25 -13.62
CA THR A 286 -5.24 17.10 -12.78
C THR A 286 -5.43 17.77 -11.42
N SER A 287 -5.88 19.03 -11.39
CA SER A 287 -6.16 19.74 -10.13
C SER A 287 -7.24 19.03 -9.30
N ALA A 288 -8.33 18.60 -9.93
CA ALA A 288 -9.40 17.88 -9.24
C ALA A 288 -8.93 16.54 -8.65
N ILE A 289 -8.04 15.82 -9.34
CA ILE A 289 -7.44 14.60 -8.82
C ILE A 289 -6.50 14.92 -7.64
N ASN A 290 -5.63 15.92 -7.77
CA ASN A 290 -4.72 16.33 -6.69
C ASN A 290 -5.48 16.69 -5.39
N GLU A 291 -6.65 17.31 -5.52
CA GLU A 291 -7.51 17.61 -4.37
C GLU A 291 -8.04 16.35 -3.65
N ILE A 292 -8.27 15.23 -4.35
CA ILE A 292 -8.66 13.96 -3.70
C ILE A 292 -7.57 13.48 -2.73
N PHE A 293 -6.31 13.66 -3.12
CA PHE A 293 -5.15 13.21 -2.35
C PHE A 293 -4.68 14.24 -1.31
N ASP A 294 -5.32 15.43 -1.27
CA ASP A 294 -4.89 16.57 -0.45
C ASP A 294 -3.40 16.93 -0.69
N PHE A 295 -2.89 16.64 -1.88
CA PHE A 295 -1.50 16.78 -2.26
C PHE A 295 -1.34 16.81 -3.78
N THR A 296 -0.32 17.51 -4.27
CA THR A 296 0.02 17.54 -5.69
C THR A 296 0.72 16.25 -6.10
N ILE A 297 -0.05 15.22 -6.46
CA ILE A 297 0.46 13.91 -6.89
C ILE A 297 0.65 13.81 -8.41
N LEU A 298 -0.12 14.56 -9.19
CA LEU A 298 0.00 14.67 -10.64
C LEU A 298 0.63 16.00 -11.00
N ASN A 299 1.80 15.93 -11.63
CA ASN A 299 2.54 17.09 -12.15
C ASN A 299 2.85 16.90 -13.63
N ASN A 300 3.27 17.97 -14.30
CA ASN A 300 3.82 17.81 -15.63
C ASN A 300 5.16 17.04 -15.52
N VAL A 301 5.19 15.84 -16.10
CA VAL A 301 6.32 14.90 -16.06
C VAL A 301 7.05 14.82 -17.40
N ASP A 302 6.76 15.71 -18.34
CA ASP A 302 7.40 15.77 -19.66
C ASP A 302 8.94 15.80 -19.58
N LYS A 303 9.49 16.51 -18.59
CA LYS A 303 10.93 16.60 -18.32
C LYS A 303 11.49 15.46 -17.46
N CYS A 304 10.62 14.63 -16.91
CA CYS A 304 11.00 13.49 -16.08
C CYS A 304 11.05 12.19 -16.89
N ILE A 305 10.67 12.21 -18.17
CA ILE A 305 10.64 11.05 -19.06
C ILE A 305 11.56 11.33 -20.27
N PRO A 306 12.31 10.34 -20.77
CA PRO A 306 13.06 10.48 -22.02
C PRO A 306 12.16 10.95 -23.19
N GLU A 307 12.62 11.95 -23.94
CA GLU A 307 11.82 12.59 -24.99
C GLU A 307 11.46 11.62 -26.13
N ASP A 308 12.40 10.75 -26.51
CA ASP A 308 12.19 9.68 -27.49
C ASP A 308 11.08 8.71 -27.04
N TYR A 309 11.02 8.40 -25.75
CA TYR A 309 9.96 7.60 -25.17
C TYR A 309 8.60 8.30 -25.26
N LEU A 310 8.52 9.59 -24.92
CA LEU A 310 7.28 10.37 -25.03
C LEU A 310 6.78 10.48 -26.47
N ILE A 311 7.68 10.70 -27.43
CA ILE A 311 7.35 10.74 -28.87
C ILE A 311 6.79 9.40 -29.32
N ASN A 312 7.43 8.29 -28.93
CA ASN A 312 6.98 6.94 -29.29
C ASN A 312 5.63 6.59 -28.63
N LEU A 313 5.42 7.02 -27.38
CA LEU A 313 4.23 6.68 -26.60
C LEU A 313 2.99 7.50 -27.00
N LEU A 314 3.17 8.80 -27.23
CA LEU A 314 2.06 9.76 -27.37
C LEU A 314 2.01 10.43 -28.75
N GLY A 315 3.09 10.36 -29.52
CA GLY A 315 3.26 11.11 -30.77
C GLY A 315 3.71 12.55 -30.53
N GLU A 316 4.48 13.09 -31.47
CA GLU A 316 5.19 14.38 -31.35
C GLU A 316 4.29 15.59 -31.03
N LYS A 317 3.04 15.55 -31.48
CA LYS A 317 2.07 16.65 -31.29
C LYS A 317 1.34 16.60 -29.93
N SER A 318 1.30 15.42 -29.29
CA SER A 318 0.38 15.17 -28.17
C SER A 318 0.93 15.56 -26.81
N TYR A 319 2.26 15.56 -26.62
CA TYR A 319 2.86 15.92 -25.32
C TYR A 319 3.15 17.42 -25.16
N ARG A 320 3.05 18.23 -26.23
CA ARG A 320 3.31 19.69 -26.20
C ARG A 320 2.32 20.47 -25.31
N THR A 321 1.20 19.86 -24.94
CA THR A 321 0.21 20.42 -24.00
C THR A 321 0.47 20.05 -22.53
N GLY A 322 1.58 19.36 -22.25
CA GLY A 322 1.95 18.81 -20.95
C GLY A 322 1.48 17.36 -20.78
N VAL A 323 2.29 16.57 -20.07
CA VAL A 323 1.98 15.17 -19.73
C VAL A 323 1.83 15.10 -18.22
N TYR A 324 0.63 14.88 -17.73
CA TYR A 324 0.37 14.80 -16.29
C TYR A 324 0.47 13.35 -15.81
N GLY A 325 1.44 13.09 -14.93
CA GLY A 325 1.71 11.75 -14.40
C GLY A 325 2.03 11.77 -12.91
N ILE A 326 1.89 10.61 -12.29
CA ILE A 326 2.26 10.35 -10.90
C ILE A 326 3.69 9.84 -10.91
N ASP A 327 4.59 10.63 -10.32
CA ASP A 327 5.99 10.28 -10.18
C ASP A 327 6.24 9.53 -8.86
N PHE A 328 6.30 8.20 -8.92
CA PHE A 328 6.62 7.40 -7.73
C PHE A 328 8.11 7.41 -7.36
N TYR A 329 8.99 7.98 -8.20
CA TYR A 329 10.37 8.21 -7.80
C TYR A 329 10.43 9.25 -6.67
N ASP A 330 9.57 10.27 -6.72
CA ASP A 330 9.38 11.22 -5.62
C ASP A 330 8.80 10.54 -4.37
N LYS A 331 9.58 10.57 -3.29
CA LYS A 331 9.22 9.95 -2.01
C LYS A 331 7.91 10.48 -1.42
N LYS A 332 7.63 11.78 -1.53
CA LYS A 332 6.42 12.39 -0.96
C LYS A 332 5.19 11.98 -1.75
N ILE A 333 5.27 11.97 -3.08
CA ILE A 333 4.19 11.51 -3.96
C ILE A 333 3.88 10.04 -3.68
N SER A 334 4.89 9.17 -3.69
CA SER A 334 4.76 7.75 -3.34
C SER A 334 4.08 7.54 -1.98
N CYS A 335 4.58 8.20 -0.94
CA CYS A 335 4.01 8.07 0.41
C CYS A 335 2.56 8.55 0.46
N CYS A 336 2.24 9.66 -0.20
CA CYS A 336 0.90 10.23 -0.25
C CYS A 336 -0.09 9.27 -0.91
N VAL A 337 0.22 8.82 -2.13
CA VAL A 337 -0.66 7.94 -2.90
C VAL A 337 -0.88 6.63 -2.15
N MET A 338 0.18 5.94 -1.74
CA MET A 338 0.06 4.63 -1.08
C MET A 338 -0.69 4.74 0.25
N SER A 339 -0.45 5.80 1.04
CA SER A 339 -1.22 6.03 2.28
C SER A 339 -2.70 6.24 1.99
N LYS A 340 -3.02 7.07 1.00
CA LYS A 340 -4.41 7.40 0.66
C LYS A 340 -5.17 6.17 0.16
N LEU A 341 -4.55 5.34 -0.67
CA LEU A 341 -5.16 4.11 -1.15
C LEU A 341 -5.50 3.18 0.02
N ILE A 342 -4.59 2.99 0.97
CA ILE A 342 -4.84 2.18 2.17
C ILE A 342 -5.97 2.78 3.03
N GLU A 343 -5.93 4.09 3.28
CA GLU A 343 -6.89 4.80 4.14
C GLU A 343 -8.32 4.83 3.57
N GLU A 344 -8.46 4.84 2.24
CA GLU A 344 -9.77 4.83 1.55
C GLU A 344 -10.23 3.41 1.17
N SER A 345 -9.47 2.37 1.56
CA SER A 345 -9.80 0.98 1.25
C SER A 345 -10.61 0.26 2.34
N VAL A 346 -11.34 -0.76 1.91
CA VAL A 346 -12.03 -1.78 2.70
C VAL A 346 -11.49 -3.16 2.35
N VAL A 347 -11.60 -4.11 3.27
CA VAL A 347 -11.21 -5.50 3.03
C VAL A 347 -12.34 -6.24 2.33
N ASN A 348 -12.07 -6.86 1.18
CA ASN A 348 -13.04 -7.62 0.40
C ASN A 348 -13.17 -9.09 0.85
N ILE A 349 -13.97 -9.89 0.12
CA ILE A 349 -14.25 -11.30 0.47
C ILE A 349 -13.01 -12.20 0.40
N ASP A 350 -12.04 -11.83 -0.44
CA ASP A 350 -10.79 -12.54 -0.66
C ASP A 350 -9.69 -12.07 0.31
N GLY A 351 -9.98 -11.07 1.14
CA GLY A 351 -9.03 -10.49 2.09
C GLY A 351 -8.08 -9.46 1.47
N GLU A 352 -8.39 -8.97 0.27
CA GLU A 352 -7.63 -7.94 -0.44
C GLU A 352 -8.25 -6.55 -0.20
N LEU A 353 -7.47 -5.48 -0.46
CA LEU A 353 -7.96 -4.10 -0.39
C LEU A 353 -8.74 -3.69 -1.65
N GLU A 354 -9.91 -3.09 -1.46
CA GLU A 354 -10.76 -2.48 -2.49
C GLU A 354 -11.14 -1.06 -2.07
N ILE A 355 -11.28 -0.12 -3.01
CA ILE A 355 -11.73 1.25 -2.69
C ILE A 355 -13.22 1.24 -2.31
N ASP A 356 -13.55 1.78 -1.13
CA ASP A 356 -14.95 1.90 -0.73
C ASP A 356 -15.62 3.08 -1.47
N SER A 357 -16.45 2.76 -2.45
CA SER A 357 -17.26 3.75 -3.18
C SER A 357 -18.24 4.52 -2.28
N ILE A 358 -18.68 3.94 -1.14
CA ILE A 358 -19.59 4.58 -0.19
C ILE A 358 -18.83 5.54 0.74
N LEU A 359 -17.71 5.11 1.32
CA LEU A 359 -16.81 6.00 2.09
C LEU A 359 -16.34 7.17 1.21
N SER A 360 -16.04 6.87 -0.04
CA SER A 360 -15.63 7.83 -1.05
C SER A 360 -16.73 8.83 -1.42
N SER A 361 -17.97 8.37 -1.58
CA SER A 361 -19.09 9.24 -1.92
C SER A 361 -19.57 10.13 -0.75
N HIS A 362 -19.38 9.71 0.51
CA HIS A 362 -19.68 10.56 1.68
C HIS A 362 -18.71 11.74 1.77
N LYS A 363 -17.41 11.50 1.55
CA LYS A 363 -16.41 12.56 1.44
C LYS A 363 -16.60 13.41 0.17
N LYS A 364 -17.10 12.85 -0.95
CA LYS A 364 -17.52 13.62 -2.14
C LYS A 364 -18.64 14.63 -1.83
N LYS A 365 -19.62 14.25 -1.02
CA LYS A 365 -20.69 15.17 -0.58
C LYS A 365 -20.16 16.31 0.30
N GLN A 366 -19.23 16.01 1.20
CA GLN A 366 -18.56 17.04 2.01
C GLN A 366 -17.70 17.97 1.13
N TYR A 367 -16.98 17.41 0.16
CA TYR A 367 -16.16 18.16 -0.79
C TYR A 367 -16.99 19.07 -1.71
N LEU A 368 -18.09 18.58 -2.28
CA LEU A 368 -19.01 19.39 -3.10
C LEU A 368 -19.74 20.47 -2.27
N GLN A 369 -19.87 20.29 -0.96
CA GLN A 369 -20.42 21.30 -0.05
C GLN A 369 -19.39 22.37 0.33
N SER A 370 -18.11 22.02 0.43
CA SER A 370 -17.02 22.97 0.71
C SER A 370 -16.53 23.71 -0.55
N ASN A 371 -16.62 23.07 -1.72
CA ASN A 371 -16.22 23.60 -3.02
C ASN A 371 -17.39 23.42 -4.00
N PRO A 372 -18.46 24.23 -3.91
CA PRO A 372 -19.55 24.15 -4.87
C PRO A 372 -19.00 24.41 -6.28
N PRO A 373 -19.43 23.63 -7.30
CA PRO A 373 -19.04 23.91 -8.66
C PRO A 373 -19.43 25.36 -8.99
N SER A 374 -18.43 26.15 -9.34
CA SER A 374 -18.62 27.52 -9.85
C SER A 374 -19.66 27.45 -10.96
N SER A 375 -20.74 28.21 -10.80
CA SER A 375 -21.83 28.34 -11.77
C SER A 375 -21.27 28.42 -13.20
N ILE A 376 -21.77 27.54 -14.05
CA ILE A 376 -21.59 27.60 -15.50
C ILE A 376 -22.15 28.95 -15.95
N ASP A 377 -21.28 29.89 -16.31
CA ASP A 377 -21.67 31.05 -17.13
C ASP A 377 -21.92 30.53 -18.54
N GLU A 378 -23.21 30.37 -18.87
CA GLU A 378 -23.70 30.14 -20.22
C GLU A 378 -23.43 31.39 -21.08
N GLY A 379 -22.26 31.44 -21.69
CA GLY A 379 -21.96 32.33 -22.82
C GLY A 379 -22.31 31.67 -24.14
N ALA A 380 -23.60 31.48 -24.46
CA ALA A 380 -24.05 31.15 -25.82
C ALA A 380 -25.31 31.94 -26.18
N SER A 381 -25.08 33.12 -26.75
CA SER A 381 -26.09 34.02 -27.27
C SER A 381 -26.57 33.57 -28.66
N VAL A 382 -27.87 33.26 -28.73
CA VAL A 382 -28.83 33.55 -29.81
C VAL A 382 -28.70 32.77 -31.13
N CYS A 383 -29.61 31.80 -31.28
CA CYS A 383 -30.58 31.78 -32.38
C CYS A 383 -31.96 31.32 -31.87
N THR A 384 -32.80 32.31 -31.56
CA THR A 384 -34.28 32.32 -31.68
C THR A 384 -34.74 31.59 -32.96
N SER A 385 -35.90 30.95 -33.10
CA SER A 385 -37.20 30.98 -32.39
C SER A 385 -38.12 29.92 -33.07
N LEU A 386 -39.34 29.75 -32.51
CA LEU A 386 -40.53 29.11 -33.11
C LEU A 386 -40.62 27.56 -33.06
N LEU A 387 -41.26 27.02 -32.01
CA LEU A 387 -42.71 26.78 -32.00
C LEU A 387 -43.17 26.19 -30.66
N ARG A 388 -44.13 26.89 -30.05
CA ARG A 388 -45.00 26.43 -28.98
C ARG A 388 -46.00 25.40 -29.52
N SER A 389 -46.57 24.63 -28.58
CA SER A 389 -47.76 23.76 -28.69
C SER A 389 -47.41 22.36 -29.22
N THR A 390 -47.85 21.24 -28.64
CA THR A 390 -49.00 20.93 -27.78
C THR A 390 -48.69 19.70 -26.93
N ASN A 391 -49.26 19.65 -25.73
CA ASN A 391 -49.40 18.44 -24.93
C ASN A 391 -50.36 17.46 -25.62
N PHE A 392 -49.94 16.22 -25.83
CA PHE A 392 -50.86 15.10 -26.03
C PHE A 392 -50.34 13.87 -25.27
N SER A 393 -51.07 13.52 -24.21
CA SER A 393 -51.05 12.20 -23.59
C SER A 393 -51.98 11.27 -24.38
N PHE A 394 -51.55 10.05 -24.71
CA PHE A 394 -52.44 8.89 -24.72
C PHE A 394 -51.70 7.57 -24.44
N ASN A 395 -52.49 6.65 -23.92
CA ASN A 395 -52.18 5.41 -23.22
C ASN A 395 -51.65 4.24 -24.09
N LYS A 396 -50.88 3.37 -23.41
CA LYS A 396 -50.92 1.89 -23.32
C LYS A 396 -50.92 0.98 -24.58
N SER A 397 -49.85 0.16 -24.62
CA SER A 397 -49.82 -1.31 -24.81
C SER A 397 -49.94 -1.91 -26.24
N PRO A 398 -49.67 -3.21 -26.46
CA PRO A 398 -48.38 -3.95 -26.32
C PRO A 398 -48.12 -4.92 -27.53
N CYS A 399 -47.07 -5.77 -27.43
CA CYS A 399 -46.75 -6.95 -28.28
C CYS A 399 -46.21 -6.63 -29.69
N ASN A 400 -45.27 -7.34 -30.31
CA ASN A 400 -44.84 -8.74 -30.24
C ASN A 400 -43.53 -8.90 -31.05
N LYS A 401 -42.71 -9.93 -30.73
CA LYS A 401 -41.95 -10.86 -31.63
C LYS A 401 -41.10 -10.26 -32.78
N SER A 402 -39.95 -10.77 -33.21
CA SER A 402 -39.08 -11.89 -32.87
C SER A 402 -38.00 -11.91 -33.97
N SER A 403 -36.80 -12.36 -33.61
CA SER A 403 -35.93 -13.20 -34.47
C SER A 403 -35.03 -12.59 -35.55
N CYS A 404 -33.88 -13.26 -35.61
CA CYS A 404 -32.89 -13.39 -36.67
C CYS A 404 -31.82 -12.30 -36.76
N ALA A 405 -30.53 -12.56 -36.94
CA ALA A 405 -29.61 -13.70 -36.88
C ALA A 405 -28.43 -13.31 -37.79
N LEU A 406 -27.24 -13.83 -37.47
CA LEU A 406 -26.10 -14.05 -38.37
C LEU A 406 -25.22 -12.85 -38.76
N LEU A 407 -23.97 -12.91 -38.30
CA LEU A 407 -22.73 -13.13 -39.08
C LEU A 407 -21.56 -12.99 -38.09
N ASN A 408 -21.00 -14.05 -37.49
CA ASN A 408 -20.17 -15.14 -38.00
C ASN A 408 -18.77 -14.70 -38.50
N LYS A 409 -17.75 -15.31 -37.86
CA LYS A 409 -16.40 -15.70 -38.34
C LYS A 409 -15.23 -14.71 -38.30
N ASN A 410 -14.27 -14.98 -37.40
CA ASN A 410 -12.95 -15.62 -37.66
C ASN A 410 -12.13 -15.63 -36.35
N SER A 411 -11.92 -16.77 -35.68
CA SER A 411 -10.85 -17.78 -35.88
C SER A 411 -9.45 -17.23 -35.55
N GLU A 412 -8.84 -17.56 -34.40
CA GLU A 412 -8.04 -18.77 -34.09
C GLU A 412 -6.53 -18.44 -34.06
N PHE A 413 -5.74 -19.30 -33.38
CA PHE A 413 -4.30 -19.27 -33.01
C PHE A 413 -4.02 -18.68 -31.61
N LEU A 414 -3.48 -19.40 -30.61
CA LEU A 414 -2.56 -20.56 -30.57
C LEU A 414 -2.79 -21.47 -29.35
N GLN A 415 -2.57 -22.77 -29.55
CA GLN A 415 -2.48 -23.84 -28.54
C GLN A 415 -1.09 -23.95 -27.90
N GLU A 416 -1.12 -24.24 -26.60
CA GLU A 416 -0.29 -25.17 -25.79
C GLU A 416 1.25 -25.17 -25.85
N SER A 417 1.85 -25.02 -24.66
CA SER A 417 2.78 -26.03 -24.13
C SER A 417 2.79 -26.05 -22.59
N HIS A 418 2.66 -27.26 -22.04
CA HIS A 418 2.75 -27.58 -20.62
C HIS A 418 4.22 -27.80 -20.23
N GLU A 419 4.75 -27.00 -19.31
CA GLU A 419 5.87 -27.39 -18.44
C GLU A 419 5.66 -26.83 -17.02
N ARG A 420 5.90 -27.68 -16.01
CA ARG A 420 5.76 -27.36 -14.57
C ARG A 420 6.83 -26.34 -14.15
N PRO A 421 6.54 -25.34 -13.30
CA PRO A 421 7.60 -24.51 -12.74
C PRO A 421 8.06 -25.03 -11.38
N SER A 422 9.37 -25.28 -11.31
CA SER A 422 10.16 -25.38 -10.09
C SER A 422 10.24 -24.01 -9.38
N SER A 423 10.34 -24.07 -8.06
CA SER A 423 10.45 -22.97 -7.11
C SER A 423 11.75 -22.17 -7.24
N VAL A 424 11.72 -20.95 -7.79
CA VAL A 424 12.73 -19.90 -7.57
C VAL A 424 12.10 -18.52 -7.83
N ILE A 425 11.80 -17.75 -6.78
CA ILE A 425 11.59 -16.29 -6.88
C ILE A 425 12.17 -15.64 -5.60
N LEU A 426 13.38 -15.11 -5.70
CA LEU A 426 13.92 -14.00 -4.88
C LEU A 426 15.34 -13.60 -5.36
N GLU A 427 15.47 -13.29 -6.64
CA GLU A 427 16.66 -12.61 -7.17
C GLU A 427 16.18 -11.51 -8.12
N ASN A 428 16.10 -10.27 -7.63
CA ASN A 428 16.16 -9.04 -8.43
C ASN A 428 16.35 -7.78 -7.55
N HIS A 429 17.24 -7.88 -6.56
CA HIS A 429 17.85 -6.72 -5.92
C HIS A 429 19.37 -6.83 -6.02
N LEU A 430 19.90 -6.76 -7.24
CA LEU A 430 21.33 -6.83 -7.53
C LEU A 430 21.68 -5.97 -8.76
N THR A 431 21.79 -4.66 -8.56
CA THR A 431 22.53 -3.78 -9.50
C THR A 431 23.22 -2.57 -8.87
N GLU A 432 23.34 -2.50 -7.53
CA GLU A 432 24.06 -1.39 -6.85
C GLU A 432 25.30 -1.80 -6.03
N PHE A 433 25.84 -3.01 -6.21
CA PHE A 433 26.99 -3.48 -5.41
C PHE A 433 28.23 -3.94 -6.19
N THR A 434 28.39 -3.54 -7.45
CA THR A 434 29.60 -3.89 -8.23
C THR A 434 30.85 -3.09 -7.85
N ASP A 435 30.73 -1.95 -7.16
CA ASP A 435 31.91 -1.12 -6.82
C ASP A 435 32.61 -1.54 -5.51
N GLN A 436 31.97 -2.37 -4.66
CA GLN A 436 32.61 -2.89 -3.44
C GLN A 436 33.40 -4.19 -3.66
N GLN A 437 33.17 -4.91 -4.77
CA GLN A 437 33.94 -6.13 -5.09
C GLN A 437 35.35 -5.83 -5.65
N VAL A 438 35.59 -4.63 -6.18
CA VAL A 438 36.92 -4.20 -6.64
C VAL A 438 37.84 -3.85 -5.46
N ILE A 439 37.27 -3.43 -4.32
CA ILE A 439 38.03 -3.12 -3.11
C ILE A 439 38.47 -4.40 -2.37
N LEU A 440 37.65 -5.47 -2.41
CA LEU A 440 37.98 -6.74 -1.74
C LEU A 440 39.11 -7.53 -2.43
N LYS A 441 39.31 -7.37 -3.75
CA LYS A 441 40.42 -8.02 -4.46
C LYS A 441 41.79 -7.37 -4.22
N LYS A 442 41.83 -6.13 -3.72
CA LYS A 442 43.09 -5.43 -3.39
C LYS A 442 43.57 -5.63 -1.95
N MET A 443 42.73 -6.16 -1.07
CA MET A 443 43.08 -6.40 0.34
C MET A 443 43.54 -7.84 0.65
N LEU A 444 43.47 -8.76 -0.33
CA LEU A 444 43.91 -10.16 -0.18
C LEU A 444 45.20 -10.49 -0.95
N SER A 445 45.96 -9.47 -1.38
CA SER A 445 47.24 -9.65 -2.09
C SER A 445 48.44 -9.02 -1.38
N HIS A 446 48.39 -8.85 -0.06
CA HIS A 446 49.56 -8.52 0.78
C HIS A 446 49.60 -9.34 2.06
#